data_AF-A0A7S0BXY0-F1
#
_entry.id   AF-A0A7S0BXY0-F1
#
_cell.length_a   1.000
_cell.length_b   1.000
_cell.length_c   1.000
_cell.angle_alpha   90.00
_cell.angle_beta   90.00
_cell.angle_gamma   90.00
#
_symmetry.space_group_name_H-M   'P 1'
#
loop_
_entity.id
_entity.type
_entity.pdbx_description
1 polymer ?
#
loop_
_entity_poly.entity_id
_entity_poly.type
_entity_poly.pdbx_seq_one_letter_code
_entity_poly.pdbx_strand_id
1 'polypeptide(L)'
;VGMERLCFLTNPLSSGDMARITFSNMPQEILQKVRDTIMLFRKQSEESDDFSIDDWDVPAVDEYYNTILHNQAMKVMSNLILLSNEASFSRCPCNDLVPSLLNIMKDAACQPQEAYHACRCLGAILQMKYSTRDELLRNDALDIFEKTQLVGKCSHLLLEEESERIINSLIC
;
A
#
# COMPACT_ATOMS: atom_id res chain seq x y z
N VAL A 1 19.93 3.31 17.69
CA VAL A 1 20.49 3.93 16.46
C VAL A 1 19.78 3.41 15.20
N GLY A 2 18.43 3.39 15.20
CA GLY A 2 17.64 2.72 14.14
C GLY A 2 16.53 3.58 13.52
N MET A 3 16.15 4.70 14.14
CA MET A 3 15.06 5.56 13.63
C MET A 3 15.52 6.63 12.64
N GLU A 4 16.80 7.02 12.66
CA GLU A 4 17.32 8.07 11.79
C GLU A 4 17.32 7.69 10.31
N ARG A 5 17.36 6.38 9.98
CA ARG A 5 17.34 5.91 8.59
C ARG A 5 15.94 5.84 7.98
N LEU A 6 14.88 5.71 8.80
CA LEU A 6 13.50 5.75 8.29
C LEU A 6 13.03 7.18 7.97
N CYS A 7 13.56 8.20 8.66
CA CYS A 7 13.24 9.61 8.41
C CYS A 7 13.63 10.10 7.01
N PHE A 8 14.56 9.43 6.33
CA PHE A 8 14.96 9.80 4.96
C PHE A 8 13.91 9.47 3.90
N LEU A 9 12.88 8.67 4.21
CA LEU A 9 11.80 8.33 3.27
C LEU A 9 10.57 9.25 3.41
N THR A 10 10.58 10.23 4.31
CA THR A 10 9.34 10.93 4.73
C THR A 10 9.37 12.45 4.69
N ASN A 11 10.40 13.11 4.16
CA ASN A 11 10.41 14.58 4.07
C ASN A 11 10.69 15.09 2.63
N PRO A 12 9.74 15.78 1.97
CA PRO A 12 9.99 16.42 0.67
C PRO A 12 10.51 17.86 0.80
N LEU A 13 10.91 18.31 1.99
CA LEU A 13 11.25 19.73 2.25
C LEU A 13 12.72 19.92 2.64
N SER A 14 13.62 19.75 1.68
CA SER A 14 14.87 20.52 1.64
C SER A 14 15.47 20.44 0.23
N SER A 15 15.59 21.60 -0.41
CA SER A 15 16.17 21.76 -1.74
C SER A 15 17.64 21.38 -1.76
N GLY A 16 18.05 20.68 -2.82
CA GLY A 16 19.44 20.42 -3.15
C GLY A 16 19.74 18.93 -3.11
N ASP A 17 19.74 18.30 -4.28
CA ASP A 17 20.23 16.94 -4.52
C ASP A 17 19.43 15.81 -3.87
N MET A 18 18.15 15.67 -4.25
CA MET A 18 17.52 14.35 -4.23
C MET A 18 18.25 13.46 -5.23
N ALA A 19 19.22 12.70 -4.74
CA ALA A 19 19.72 11.53 -5.45
C ALA A 19 18.49 10.69 -5.83
N ARG A 20 18.19 10.63 -7.14
CA ARG A 20 17.19 9.73 -7.70
C ARG A 20 17.61 8.30 -7.36
N ILE A 21 17.17 7.78 -6.21
CA ILE A 21 17.26 6.36 -5.90
C ILE A 21 16.22 5.69 -6.80
N THR A 22 16.66 5.32 -8.00
CA THR A 22 15.93 4.39 -8.86
C THR A 22 16.09 2.98 -8.30
N PHE A 23 15.12 2.09 -8.54
CA PHE A 23 15.19 0.67 -8.12
C PHE A 23 16.49 -0.03 -8.53
N SER A 24 17.13 0.41 -9.63
CA SER A 24 18.42 -0.08 -10.11
C SER A 24 19.60 0.21 -9.17
N ASN A 25 19.47 1.21 -8.29
CA ASN A 25 20.50 1.64 -7.34
C ASN A 25 20.12 1.32 -5.89
N MET A 26 19.01 0.60 -5.69
CA MET A 26 18.56 0.23 -4.37
C MET A 26 19.40 -0.96 -3.88
N PRO A 27 20.06 -0.86 -2.70
CA PRO A 27 20.82 -1.97 -2.14
C PRO A 27 19.94 -3.23 -2.05
N GLN A 28 20.46 -4.38 -2.47
CA GLN A 28 19.70 -5.64 -2.46
C GLN A 28 19.11 -5.98 -1.09
N GLU A 29 19.77 -5.55 -0.02
CA GLU A 29 19.29 -5.70 1.36
C GLU A 29 17.96 -5.00 1.62
N ILE A 30 17.70 -3.86 0.96
CA ILE A 30 16.43 -3.14 1.08
C ILE A 30 15.35 -3.87 0.28
N LEU A 31 15.65 -4.32 -0.94
CA LEU A 31 14.73 -5.12 -1.75
C LEU A 31 14.34 -6.43 -1.05
N GLN A 32 15.31 -7.07 -0.39
CA GLN A 32 15.06 -8.29 0.39
C GLN A 32 14.17 -8.00 1.59
N LYS A 33 14.43 -6.92 2.34
CA LYS A 33 13.56 -6.53 3.47
C LYS A 33 12.14 -6.19 3.05
N VAL A 34 11.96 -5.56 1.90
CA VAL A 34 10.63 -5.27 1.34
C VAL A 34 9.91 -6.56 1.01
N ARG A 35 10.61 -7.51 0.38
CA ARG A 35 10.07 -8.83 0.06
C ARG A 35 9.71 -9.63 1.32
N ASP A 36 10.57 -9.62 2.33
CA ASP A 36 10.34 -10.30 3.60
C ASP A 36 9.14 -9.68 4.33
N THR A 37 8.99 -8.36 4.25
CA THR A 37 7.85 -7.63 4.81
C THR A 37 6.55 -8.02 4.11
N ILE A 38 6.54 -8.10 2.77
CA ILE A 38 5.38 -8.58 1.98
C ILE A 38 5.01 -10.03 2.34
N MET A 39 6.00 -10.91 2.51
CA MET A 39 5.80 -12.31 2.87
C MET A 39 5.28 -12.48 4.31
N LEU A 40 5.72 -11.64 5.24
CA LEU A 40 5.21 -11.61 6.62
C LEU A 40 3.73 -11.25 6.67
N PHE A 41 3.29 -10.28 5.86
CA PHE A 41 1.87 -9.92 5.77
C PHE A 41 1.00 -11.05 5.20
N ARG A 42 1.53 -11.83 4.24
CA ARG A 42 0.81 -13.01 3.73
C ARG A 42 0.60 -14.07 4.80
N LYS A 43 1.61 -14.33 5.65
CA LYS A 43 1.54 -15.38 6.68
C LYS A 43 0.57 -15.03 7.81
N GLN A 44 0.49 -13.75 8.18
CA GLN A 44 -0.46 -13.29 9.21
C GLN A 44 -1.92 -13.32 8.74
N SER A 45 -2.16 -13.22 7.43
CA SER A 45 -3.50 -13.38 6.83
C SER A 45 -3.96 -14.85 6.75
N GLU A 46 -3.05 -15.82 6.85
CA GLU A 46 -3.35 -17.25 6.70
C GLU A 46 -3.48 -17.98 8.07
N GLU A 47 -2.98 -17.40 9.17
CA GLU A 47 -2.97 -18.01 10.52
C GLU A 47 -4.12 -17.58 11.45
N SER A 48 -5.12 -16.83 10.96
CA SER A 48 -6.23 -16.32 11.81
C SER A 48 -7.45 -17.23 11.93
N ASP A 49 -7.42 -18.48 11.44
CA ASP A 49 -8.62 -19.34 11.33
C ASP A 49 -8.67 -20.53 12.30
N ASP A 50 -7.68 -20.71 13.20
CA ASP A 50 -7.72 -21.82 14.17
C ASP A 50 -6.98 -21.51 15.47
N PHE A 51 -7.58 -20.72 16.36
CA PHE A 51 -7.20 -20.71 17.77
C PHE A 51 -8.44 -20.61 18.67
N SER A 52 -8.86 -21.75 19.22
CA SER A 52 -9.71 -21.83 20.40
C SER A 52 -8.96 -21.24 21.60
N ILE A 53 -9.40 -20.07 22.08
CA ILE A 53 -8.80 -19.39 23.23
C ILE A 53 -9.73 -19.55 24.44
N ASP A 54 -9.37 -20.48 25.32
CA ASP A 54 -9.71 -20.41 26.73
C ASP A 54 -8.56 -19.66 27.43
N ASP A 55 -8.93 -18.56 28.08
CA ASP A 55 -8.20 -17.79 29.09
C ASP A 55 -6.90 -17.04 28.72
N TRP A 56 -6.77 -15.89 29.39
CA TRP A 56 -5.65 -14.95 29.53
C TRP A 56 -5.68 -13.67 28.67
N ASP A 57 -6.15 -12.60 29.32
CA ASP A 57 -5.96 -11.18 29.01
C ASP A 57 -4.58 -10.85 28.42
N VAL A 58 -4.48 -10.73 27.09
CA VAL A 58 -3.35 -10.07 26.41
C VAL A 58 -3.86 -8.72 25.87
N PRO A 59 -3.39 -7.58 26.40
CA PRO A 59 -4.10 -6.31 26.33
C PRO A 59 -3.88 -5.61 24.99
N ALA A 60 -4.87 -4.82 24.57
CA ALA A 60 -4.99 -3.97 23.36
C ALA A 60 -3.76 -3.12 22.92
N VAL A 61 -2.65 -3.16 23.65
CA VAL A 61 -1.38 -2.51 23.32
C VAL A 61 -0.77 -3.10 22.04
N ASP A 62 -0.80 -4.42 21.86
CA ASP A 62 -0.20 -5.07 20.68
C ASP A 62 -0.96 -4.73 19.39
N GLU A 63 -2.29 -4.60 19.44
CA GLU A 63 -3.12 -4.28 18.28
C GLU A 63 -2.88 -2.84 17.77
N TYR A 64 -2.72 -1.89 18.69
CA TYR A 64 -2.37 -0.50 18.34
C TYR A 64 -0.98 -0.41 17.69
N TYR A 65 0.02 -1.09 18.26
CA TYR A 65 1.36 -1.13 17.67
C TYR A 65 1.38 -1.82 16.30
N ASN A 66 0.64 -2.92 16.16
CA ASN A 66 0.50 -3.62 14.89
C ASN A 66 -0.15 -2.72 13.83
N THR A 67 -1.17 -1.96 14.19
CA THR A 67 -1.82 -0.98 13.30
C THR A 67 -0.84 0.11 12.85
N ILE A 68 -0.03 0.65 13.76
CA ILE A 68 0.99 1.66 13.40
C ILE A 68 2.02 1.05 12.44
N LEU A 69 2.55 -0.13 12.76
CA LEU A 69 3.56 -0.79 11.94
C LEU A 69 3.01 -1.14 10.55
N HIS A 70 1.77 -1.61 10.49
CA HIS A 70 1.06 -1.88 9.25
C HIS A 70 0.95 -0.62 8.39
N ASN A 71 0.49 0.49 8.98
CA ASN A 71 0.40 1.79 8.29
C ASN A 71 1.78 2.28 7.78
N GLN A 72 2.83 2.14 8.58
CA GLN A 72 4.19 2.51 8.13
C GLN A 72 4.67 1.61 6.98
N ALA A 73 4.38 0.31 7.03
CA ALA A 73 4.73 -0.61 5.97
C ALA A 73 3.98 -0.29 4.67
N MET A 74 2.68 0.02 4.76
CA MET A 74 1.88 0.46 3.61
C MET A 74 2.40 1.77 3.01
N LYS A 75 2.81 2.71 3.86
CA LYS A 75 3.46 3.95 3.41
C LYS A 75 4.76 3.66 2.65
N VAL A 76 5.64 2.83 3.22
CA VAL A 76 6.90 2.43 2.58
C VAL A 76 6.62 1.72 1.26
N MET A 77 5.67 0.78 1.23
CA MET A 77 5.27 0.06 0.03
C MET A 77 4.78 1.02 -1.06
N SER A 78 3.89 1.95 -0.72
CA SER A 78 3.35 2.93 -1.68
C SER A 78 4.46 3.79 -2.30
N ASN A 79 5.42 4.24 -1.49
CA ASN A 79 6.56 5.01 -1.98
C ASN A 79 7.49 4.17 -2.85
N LEU A 80 7.72 2.91 -2.49
CA LEU A 80 8.57 2.00 -3.28
C LEU A 80 7.94 1.70 -4.64
N ILE A 81 6.64 1.42 -4.67
CA ILE A 81 5.95 1.18 -5.93
C ILE A 81 6.05 2.43 -6.81
N LEU A 82 5.84 3.63 -6.27
CA LEU A 82 6.00 4.88 -7.03
C LEU A 82 7.41 5.11 -7.58
N LEU A 83 8.45 4.63 -6.88
CA LEU A 83 9.85 4.73 -7.32
C LEU A 83 10.26 3.59 -8.25
N SER A 84 9.42 2.57 -8.42
CA SER A 84 9.66 1.45 -9.32
C SER A 84 9.52 1.89 -10.77
N ASN A 85 10.22 1.20 -11.67
CA ASN A 85 9.92 1.27 -13.10
C ASN A 85 9.23 -0.03 -13.54
N GLU A 86 8.58 -0.01 -14.70
CA GLU A 86 7.87 -1.17 -15.26
C GLU A 86 8.77 -2.43 -15.34
N ALA A 87 10.04 -2.27 -15.70
CA ALA A 87 11.00 -3.37 -15.78
C ALA A 87 11.31 -4.02 -14.42
N SER A 88 11.33 -3.24 -13.34
CA SER A 88 11.55 -3.75 -11.98
C SER A 88 10.27 -4.38 -11.43
N PHE A 89 9.11 -3.79 -11.74
CA PHE A 89 7.81 -4.24 -11.25
C PHE A 89 7.29 -5.48 -12.00
N SER A 90 7.65 -5.67 -13.27
CA SER A 90 7.32 -6.88 -14.04
C SER A 90 8.00 -8.14 -13.48
N ARG A 91 9.12 -7.99 -12.76
CA ARG A 91 9.79 -9.08 -12.04
C ARG A 91 9.18 -9.38 -10.68
N CYS A 92 8.24 -8.57 -10.19
CA CYS A 92 7.48 -8.93 -9.01
C CYS A 92 6.39 -9.95 -9.39
N PRO A 93 6.37 -11.16 -8.80
CA PRO A 93 5.23 -12.05 -8.86
C PRO A 93 4.13 -11.49 -7.94
N CYS A 94 3.48 -10.43 -8.42
CA CYS A 94 2.50 -9.65 -7.68
C CYS A 94 1.06 -9.94 -8.19
N ASN A 95 0.79 -11.17 -8.65
CA ASN A 95 -0.53 -11.53 -9.21
C ASN A 95 -1.68 -11.36 -8.21
N ASP A 96 -1.39 -11.48 -6.91
CA ASP A 96 -2.38 -11.33 -5.84
C ASP A 96 -2.39 -9.92 -5.22
N LEU A 97 -1.51 -9.03 -5.69
CA LEU A 97 -1.35 -7.71 -5.09
C LEU A 97 -2.56 -6.80 -5.39
N VAL A 98 -3.05 -6.79 -6.62
CA VAL A 98 -4.20 -5.95 -7.00
C VAL A 98 -5.46 -6.35 -6.20
N PRO A 99 -5.86 -7.64 -6.13
CA PRO A 99 -6.97 -8.06 -5.27
C PRO A 99 -6.78 -7.68 -3.80
N SER A 100 -5.56 -7.83 -3.26
CA SER A 100 -5.26 -7.49 -1.87
C SER A 100 -5.42 -5.99 -1.59
N LEU A 101 -4.91 -5.14 -2.48
CA LEU A 101 -5.05 -3.68 -2.37
C LEU A 101 -6.51 -3.24 -2.50
N LEU A 102 -7.28 -3.85 -3.41
CA LEU A 102 -8.71 -3.59 -3.51
C LEU A 102 -9.47 -4.00 -2.25
N ASN A 103 -9.06 -5.09 -1.60
CA ASN A 103 -9.67 -5.51 -0.34
C ASN A 103 -9.47 -4.47 0.76
N ILE A 104 -8.25 -3.94 0.92
CA ILE A 104 -7.95 -2.84 1.87
C ILE A 104 -8.83 -1.61 1.58
N MET A 105 -9.06 -1.30 0.30
CA MET A 105 -9.88 -0.15 -0.07
C MET A 105 -11.38 -0.32 0.23
N LYS A 106 -11.89 -1.55 0.30
CA LYS A 106 -13.29 -1.80 0.70
C LYS A 106 -13.54 -1.35 2.14
N ASP A 107 -12.52 -1.42 2.98
CA ASP A 107 -12.57 -1.03 4.39
C ASP A 107 -12.15 0.43 4.64
N ALA A 108 -12.17 1.28 3.59
CA ALA A 108 -11.74 2.67 3.66
C ALA A 108 -12.45 3.50 4.74
N ALA A 109 -13.70 3.20 5.07
CA ALA A 109 -14.45 3.88 6.13
C ALA A 109 -13.86 3.59 7.53
N CYS A 110 -13.28 2.42 7.73
CA CYS A 110 -12.66 1.99 8.98
C CYS A 110 -11.17 2.35 9.02
N GLN A 111 -10.46 2.20 7.90
CA GLN A 111 -9.02 2.38 7.80
C GLN A 111 -8.63 3.31 6.62
N PRO A 112 -8.97 4.62 6.71
CA PRO A 112 -8.81 5.56 5.60
C PRO A 112 -7.35 5.81 5.20
N GLN A 113 -6.41 5.69 6.14
CA GLN A 113 -4.97 5.84 5.85
C GLN A 113 -4.43 4.66 5.05
N GLU A 114 -4.85 3.43 5.38
CA GLU A 114 -4.47 2.23 4.65
C GLU A 114 -5.07 2.23 3.26
N ALA A 115 -6.35 2.59 3.15
CA ALA A 115 -7.01 2.79 1.87
C ALA A 115 -6.32 3.85 1.01
N TYR A 116 -5.83 4.94 1.60
CA TYR A 116 -5.04 5.95 0.87
C TYR A 116 -3.75 5.37 0.31
N HIS A 117 -2.99 4.64 1.11
CA HIS A 117 -1.76 4.00 0.65
C HIS A 117 -2.03 2.92 -0.40
N ALA A 118 -3.08 2.13 -0.23
CA ALA A 118 -3.50 1.13 -1.21
C ALA A 118 -3.92 1.76 -2.54
N CYS A 119 -4.68 2.86 -2.47
CA CYS A 119 -5.06 3.67 -3.62
C CYS A 119 -3.81 4.15 -4.37
N ARG A 120 -2.84 4.75 -3.68
CA ARG A 120 -1.57 5.17 -4.30
C ARG A 120 -0.81 4.02 -4.97
N CYS A 121 -0.76 2.85 -4.32
CA CYS A 121 -0.16 1.66 -4.91
C CYS A 121 -0.86 1.29 -6.23
N LEU A 122 -2.19 1.20 -6.24
CA LEU A 122 -2.95 0.85 -7.44
C LEU A 122 -2.79 1.88 -8.56
N GLY A 123 -2.79 3.18 -8.23
CA GLY A 123 -2.56 4.24 -9.21
C GLY A 123 -1.18 4.14 -9.86
N ALA A 124 -0.16 3.84 -9.07
CA ALA A 124 1.20 3.63 -9.58
C ALA A 124 1.29 2.36 -10.44
N ILE A 125 0.66 1.25 -10.03
CA ILE A 125 0.64 0.00 -10.80
C ILE A 125 -0.09 0.20 -12.14
N LEU A 126 -1.21 0.91 -12.14
CA LEU A 126 -1.99 1.23 -13.34
C LEU A 126 -1.16 2.02 -14.36
N GLN A 127 -0.31 2.94 -13.90
CA GLN A 127 0.60 3.69 -14.78
C GLN A 127 1.74 2.83 -15.34
N MET A 128 2.15 1.78 -14.64
CA MET A 128 3.26 0.92 -15.06
C MET A 128 2.84 -0.24 -15.96
N LYS A 129 1.66 -0.82 -15.74
CA LYS A 129 1.20 -2.04 -16.42
C LYS A 129 -0.18 -1.81 -17.00
N TYR A 130 -0.27 -1.74 -18.32
CA TYR A 130 -1.54 -1.56 -19.04
C TYR A 130 -2.56 -2.67 -18.71
N SER A 131 -2.11 -3.92 -18.55
CA SER A 131 -2.97 -5.06 -18.20
C SER A 131 -3.68 -4.92 -16.85
N THR A 132 -3.17 -4.05 -15.96
CA THR A 132 -3.79 -3.76 -14.66
C THR A 132 -5.18 -3.14 -14.83
N ARG A 133 -5.40 -2.36 -15.90
CA ARG A 133 -6.72 -1.76 -16.16
C ARG A 133 -7.79 -2.83 -16.32
N ASP A 134 -7.54 -3.82 -17.17
CA ASP A 134 -8.47 -4.93 -17.41
C ASP A 134 -8.65 -5.78 -16.16
N GLU A 135 -7.61 -5.92 -15.33
CA GLU A 135 -7.71 -6.60 -14.04
C GLU A 135 -8.57 -5.83 -13.03
N LEU A 136 -8.39 -4.52 -12.92
CA LEU A 136 -9.22 -3.67 -12.05
C LEU A 136 -10.69 -3.69 -12.50
N LEU A 137 -10.96 -3.60 -13.80
CA LEU A 137 -12.32 -3.67 -14.34
C LEU A 137 -12.98 -5.03 -14.08
N ARG A 138 -12.23 -6.14 -14.18
CA ARG A 138 -12.72 -7.49 -13.85
C ARG A 138 -13.03 -7.69 -12.37
N ASN A 139 -12.47 -6.87 -11.48
CA ASN A 139 -12.68 -6.94 -10.04
C ASN A 139 -13.69 -5.89 -9.52
N ASP A 140 -14.52 -5.32 -10.42
CA ASP A 140 -15.49 -4.27 -10.09
C ASP A 140 -14.87 -3.08 -9.33
N ALA A 141 -13.61 -2.77 -9.62
CA ALA A 141 -12.84 -1.80 -8.83
C ALA A 141 -13.41 -0.38 -8.87
N LEU A 142 -14.18 -0.03 -9.92
CA LEU A 142 -14.77 1.30 -10.05
C LEU A 142 -15.71 1.64 -8.89
N ASP A 143 -16.60 0.71 -8.50
CA ASP A 143 -17.50 0.89 -7.36
C ASP A 143 -16.72 1.03 -6.05
N ILE A 144 -15.62 0.27 -5.91
CA ILE A 144 -14.73 0.39 -4.75
C ILE A 144 -14.11 1.80 -4.72
N PHE A 145 -13.55 2.28 -5.83
CA PHE A 145 -12.94 3.60 -5.89
C PHE A 145 -13.95 4.72 -5.62
N GLU A 146 -15.17 4.64 -6.16
CA GLU A 146 -16.22 5.64 -5.93
C GLU A 146 -16.63 5.69 -4.45
N LYS A 147 -16.79 4.53 -3.80
CA LYS A 147 -17.07 4.44 -2.36
C LYS A 147 -15.91 4.99 -1.53
N THR A 148 -14.67 4.64 -1.88
CA THR A 148 -13.47 5.18 -1.22
C THR A 148 -13.37 6.70 -1.41
N GLN A 149 -13.71 7.23 -2.59
CA GLN A 149 -13.74 8.67 -2.86
C GLN A 149 -14.77 9.38 -1.98
N LEU A 150 -15.95 8.77 -1.78
CA LEU A 150 -16.98 9.32 -0.91
C LEU A 150 -16.49 9.44 0.55
N VAL A 151 -15.78 8.43 1.06
CA VAL A 151 -15.13 8.50 2.38
C VAL A 151 -14.13 9.66 2.42
N GLY A 152 -13.32 9.81 1.37
CA GLY A 152 -12.39 10.92 1.19
C GLY A 152 -13.07 12.29 1.28
N LYS A 153 -14.13 12.49 0.50
CA LYS A 153 -14.95 13.72 0.48
C LYS A 153 -15.48 14.11 1.85
N CYS A 154 -15.85 13.12 2.66
CA CYS A 154 -16.41 13.37 3.98
C CYS A 154 -15.36 13.64 5.06
N SER A 155 -14.14 13.10 4.93
CA SER A 155 -13.21 13.02 6.07
C SER A 155 -11.72 13.04 5.76
N HIS A 156 -11.29 12.71 4.54
CA HIS A 156 -9.88 12.50 4.20
C HIS A 156 -9.55 13.01 2.79
N LEU A 157 -9.21 14.29 2.65
CA LEU A 157 -8.97 14.95 1.36
C LEU A 157 -7.96 14.21 0.46
N LEU A 158 -6.84 13.72 1.02
CA LEU A 158 -5.83 13.00 0.23
C LEU A 158 -6.36 11.68 -0.36
N LEU A 159 -7.30 11.03 0.33
CA LEU A 159 -7.97 9.82 -0.16
C LEU A 159 -8.92 10.15 -1.32
N GLU A 160 -9.64 11.27 -1.22
CA GLU A 160 -10.46 11.79 -2.32
C GLU A 160 -9.62 12.06 -3.56
N GLU A 161 -8.53 12.83 -3.43
CA GLU A 161 -7.68 13.22 -4.57
C GLU A 161 -7.06 12.00 -5.28
N GLU A 162 -6.55 11.03 -4.53
CA GLU A 162 -5.95 9.83 -5.12
C GLU A 162 -6.99 8.90 -5.75
N SER A 163 -8.15 8.72 -5.12
CA SER A 163 -9.22 7.89 -5.69
C SER A 163 -9.80 8.53 -6.96
N GLU A 164 -10.01 9.85 -6.97
CA GLU A 164 -10.44 10.59 -8.16
C GLU A 164 -9.46 10.41 -9.32
N ARG A 165 -8.16 10.51 -9.04
CA ARG A 165 -7.12 10.35 -10.07
C ARG A 165 -7.19 8.97 -10.73
N ILE A 166 -7.43 7.91 -9.95
CA ILE A 166 -7.55 6.55 -10.47
C ILE A 166 -8.84 6.37 -11.25
N ILE A 167 -9.98 6.84 -10.73
CA ILE A 167 -11.27 6.81 -11.43
C ILE A 167 -11.14 7.44 -12.81
N ASN A 168 -10.54 8.64 -12.88
CA ASN A 168 -10.32 9.33 -14.15
C ASN A 168 -9.41 8.52 -15.10
N SER A 169 -8.38 7.85 -14.56
CA SER A 169 -7.48 6.98 -15.34
C SER A 169 -8.13 5.69 -15.84
N LEU A 170 -9.20 5.22 -15.19
CA LEU A 170 -9.94 4.02 -15.58
C LEU A 170 -11.04 4.31 -16.61
N ILE A 171 -11.60 5.51 -16.58
CA ILE A 171 -12.69 5.93 -17.48
C ILE A 171 -12.14 6.51 -18.80
N CYS A 172 -11.01 7.23 -18.74
CA CYS A 172 -10.35 7.82 -19.93
C CYS A 172 -9.51 6.80 -20.69
#